data_AF-A0A955N174-F1
#
_entry.id   AF-A0A955N174-F1
#
_cell.length_a   1.000
_cell.length_b   1.000
_cell.length_c   1.000
_cell.angle_alpha   90.00
_cell.angle_beta   90.00
_cell.angle_gamma   90.00
#
_symmetry.space_group_name_H-M   'P 1'
#
loop_
_entity.id
_entity.type
_entity.pdbx_description
1 polymer ?
#
loop_
_entity_poly.entity_id
_entity_poly.type
_entity_poly.pdbx_seq_one_letter_code
_entity_poly.pdbx_strand_id
1 'polypeptide(L)'
;MGNTNDLWAKIQEFEIDDPESSLTFSKRLARENEWTHPFALRAIEEYKKFVYLAVISGHPVTPSIEVDQVWHLHLTYTKSYWEDFCGGVLGCPFHHNPTKGGKQEGEKFDKWYNQTLESYRQYFGQEPPADLWPPAEMRFSKSSLIRQVSNRTHWVVR
;
A
#
# COMPACT_ATOMS: atom_id res chain seq x y z
N MET A 1 24.91 7.71 6.35
CA MET A 1 23.51 7.44 6.76
C MET A 1 22.70 8.62 6.25
N GLY A 2 21.90 8.42 5.21
CA GLY A 2 21.05 9.48 4.66
C GLY A 2 20.09 9.98 5.74
N ASN A 3 19.85 11.28 5.78
CA ASN A 3 19.02 11.92 6.78
C ASN A 3 17.58 11.40 6.62
N THR A 4 17.05 10.64 7.57
CA THR A 4 15.73 9.99 7.46
C THR A 4 14.59 10.98 7.22
N ASN A 5 14.73 12.21 7.72
CA ASN A 5 13.79 13.30 7.48
C ASN A 5 13.74 13.75 6.01
N ASP A 6 14.84 13.60 5.26
CA ASP A 6 14.89 13.94 3.84
C ASP A 6 14.14 12.92 2.97
N LEU A 7 14.18 11.63 3.34
CA LEU A 7 13.46 10.59 2.61
C LEU A 7 11.95 10.75 2.72
N TRP A 8 11.43 11.00 3.93
CA TRP A 8 9.98 11.16 4.13
C TRP A 8 9.44 12.33 3.32
N ALA A 9 10.12 13.48 3.34
CA ALA A 9 9.74 14.65 2.56
C ALA A 9 9.64 14.33 1.06
N LYS A 10 10.66 13.68 0.48
CA LYS A 10 10.65 13.28 -0.94
C LYS A 10 9.52 12.31 -1.29
N ILE A 11 9.21 11.36 -0.40
CA ILE A 11 8.09 10.43 -0.60
C ILE A 11 6.74 11.19 -0.53
N GLN A 12 6.60 12.14 0.40
CA GLN A 12 5.37 12.94 0.51
C GLN A 12 5.15 13.82 -0.71
N GLU A 13 6.21 14.48 -1.21
CA GLU A 13 6.18 15.37 -2.38
C GLU A 13 6.02 14.62 -3.71
N PHE A 14 6.17 13.30 -3.73
CA PHE A 14 5.96 12.52 -4.94
C PHE A 14 4.49 12.58 -5.39
N GLU A 15 4.25 13.24 -6.52
CA GLU A 15 2.96 13.32 -7.18
C GLU A 15 2.73 12.07 -8.04
N ILE A 16 1.85 11.17 -7.58
CA ILE A 16 1.49 9.95 -8.31
C ILE A 16 0.43 10.19 -9.38
N ASP A 17 -0.34 11.28 -9.24
CA ASP A 17 -1.32 11.69 -10.23
C ASP A 17 -0.65 12.54 -11.31
N ASP A 18 -0.93 12.22 -12.57
CA ASP A 18 -0.65 13.11 -13.69
C ASP A 18 -1.82 14.10 -13.85
N PRO A 19 -1.61 15.41 -13.61
CA PRO A 19 -2.68 16.42 -13.70
C PRO A 19 -3.23 16.58 -15.12
N GLU A 20 -2.48 16.20 -16.15
CA GLU A 20 -2.91 16.25 -17.55
C GLU A 20 -3.79 15.04 -17.91
N SER A 21 -3.84 14.00 -17.07
CA SER A 21 -4.66 12.82 -17.28
C SER A 21 -6.11 13.04 -16.82
N SER A 22 -7.05 12.84 -17.73
CA SER A 22 -8.49 12.84 -17.38
C SER A 22 -8.86 11.72 -16.40
N LEU A 23 -8.17 10.58 -16.47
CA LEU A 23 -8.26 9.46 -15.54
C LEU A 23 -6.93 9.33 -14.79
N THR A 24 -6.77 10.15 -13.75
CA THR A 24 -5.61 10.13 -12.86
C THR A 24 -5.46 8.77 -12.15
N PHE A 25 -4.28 8.52 -11.59
CA PHE A 25 -3.98 7.29 -10.85
C PHE A 25 -5.00 7.05 -9.73
N SER A 26 -5.28 8.07 -8.91
CA SER A 26 -6.22 8.03 -7.80
C SER A 26 -7.68 7.79 -8.24
N LYS A 27 -8.11 8.36 -9.39
CA LYS A 27 -9.42 8.09 -9.98
C LYS A 27 -9.53 6.66 -10.49
N ARG A 28 -8.46 6.14 -11.12
CA ARG A 28 -8.40 4.76 -11.58
C ARG A 28 -8.43 3.78 -10.41
N LEU A 29 -7.63 4.04 -9.38
CA LEU A 29 -7.59 3.27 -8.14
C LEU A 29 -8.99 3.16 -7.51
N ALA A 30 -9.68 4.29 -7.38
CA ALA A 30 -11.04 4.35 -6.86
C ALA A 30 -12.00 3.50 -7.68
N ARG A 31 -11.96 3.63 -9.02
CA ARG A 31 -12.82 2.89 -9.94
C ARG A 31 -12.59 1.38 -9.89
N GLU A 32 -11.33 0.93 -9.85
CA GLU A 32 -10.98 -0.50 -9.90
C GLU A 32 -11.28 -1.24 -8.60
N ASN A 33 -11.35 -0.53 -7.47
CA ASN A 33 -11.62 -1.10 -6.15
C ASN A 33 -13.01 -0.77 -5.60
N GLU A 34 -13.86 -0.10 -6.39
CA GLU A 34 -15.18 0.41 -5.96
C GLU A 34 -15.10 1.31 -4.71
N TRP A 35 -14.01 2.08 -4.59
CA TRP A 35 -13.82 3.04 -3.50
C TRP A 35 -14.34 4.42 -3.87
N THR A 36 -14.67 5.21 -2.84
CA THR A 36 -14.83 6.65 -3.05
C THR A 36 -13.47 7.26 -3.37
N HIS A 37 -13.46 8.33 -4.18
CA HIS A 37 -12.21 9.02 -4.51
C HIS A 37 -11.46 9.55 -3.26
N PRO A 38 -12.12 10.14 -2.24
CA PRO A 38 -11.45 10.50 -0.99
C PRO A 38 -10.80 9.32 -0.25
N PHE A 39 -11.42 8.13 -0.29
CA PHE A 39 -10.81 6.94 0.30
C PHE A 39 -9.55 6.50 -0.45
N ALA A 40 -9.57 6.55 -1.78
CA ALA A 40 -8.40 6.26 -2.61
C ALA A 40 -7.23 7.21 -2.33
N LEU A 41 -7.50 8.51 -2.14
CA LEU A 41 -6.48 9.48 -1.75
C LEU A 41 -5.86 9.16 -0.39
N ARG A 42 -6.69 8.80 0.61
CA ARG A 42 -6.18 8.35 1.92
C ARG A 42 -5.35 7.07 1.81
N ALA A 43 -5.76 6.11 0.99
CA ALA A 43 -5.00 4.88 0.76
C ALA A 43 -3.63 5.17 0.12
N ILE A 44 -3.54 6.15 -0.78
CA ILE A 44 -2.27 6.61 -1.38
C ILE A 44 -1.34 7.20 -0.32
N GLU A 45 -1.86 8.02 0.59
CA GLU A 45 -1.08 8.56 1.72
C GLU A 45 -0.55 7.43 2.62
N GLU A 46 -1.37 6.42 2.91
CA GLU A 46 -0.94 5.26 3.70
C GLU A 46 0.07 4.37 2.94
N TYR A 47 -0.01 4.30 1.61
CA TYR A 47 1.00 3.66 0.76
C TYR A 47 2.35 4.38 0.85
N LYS A 48 2.36 5.72 0.80
CA LYS A 48 3.59 6.50 1.03
C LYS A 48 4.21 6.20 2.39
N LYS A 49 3.41 6.15 3.46
CA LYS A 49 3.88 5.77 4.80
C LYS A 49 4.45 4.34 4.84
N PHE A 50 3.76 3.39 4.22
CA PHE A 50 4.23 2.01 4.11
C PHE A 50 5.59 1.91 3.42
N VAL A 51 5.77 2.60 2.29
CA VAL A 51 7.05 2.63 1.57
C VAL A 51 8.16 3.21 2.45
N TYR A 52 7.88 4.30 3.16
CA TYR A 52 8.84 4.87 4.12
C TYR A 52 9.26 3.82 5.16
N LEU A 53 8.30 3.18 5.83
CA LEU A 53 8.57 2.09 6.79
C LEU A 53 9.40 0.96 6.17
N ALA A 54 9.10 0.56 4.94
CA ALA A 54 9.82 -0.51 4.24
C ALA A 54 11.31 -0.21 4.06
N VAL A 55 11.68 1.07 3.91
CA VAL A 55 13.07 1.49 3.73
C VAL A 55 13.79 1.65 5.07
N ILE A 56 13.11 2.15 6.11
CA ILE A 56 13.74 2.62 7.34
C ILE A 56 13.62 1.67 8.53
N SER A 57 12.65 0.75 8.55
CA SER A 57 12.41 -0.14 9.69
C SER A 57 13.51 -1.19 9.92
N GLY A 58 14.36 -1.47 8.93
CA GLY A 58 15.42 -2.47 9.05
C GLY A 58 14.93 -3.93 9.16
N HIS A 59 13.63 -4.15 8.96
CA HIS A 59 13.00 -5.47 8.92
C HIS A 59 11.96 -5.52 7.79
N PRO A 60 11.54 -6.72 7.34
CA PRO A 60 10.46 -6.85 6.38
C PRO A 60 9.15 -6.25 6.91
N VAL A 61 8.40 -5.59 6.03
CA VAL A 61 7.08 -5.03 6.33
C VAL A 61 6.02 -5.68 5.44
N THR A 62 4.78 -5.71 5.93
CA THR A 62 3.62 -6.24 5.21
C THR A 62 2.53 -5.16 5.14
N PRO A 63 2.00 -4.83 3.95
CA PRO A 63 0.93 -3.84 3.83
C PRO A 63 -0.43 -4.40 4.23
N SER A 64 -1.38 -3.50 4.52
CA SER A 64 -2.81 -3.84 4.54
C SER A 64 -3.30 -4.18 3.13
N ILE A 65 -4.55 -4.63 2.99
CA ILE A 65 -5.12 -4.93 1.67
C ILE A 65 -5.19 -3.67 0.82
N GLU A 66 -5.68 -2.59 1.41
CA GLU A 66 -5.94 -1.33 0.74
C GLU A 66 -4.63 -0.71 0.24
N VAL A 67 -3.59 -0.73 1.08
CA VAL A 67 -2.25 -0.26 0.70
C VAL A 67 -1.60 -1.15 -0.36
N ASP A 68 -1.80 -2.47 -0.29
CA ASP A 68 -1.31 -3.41 -1.31
C ASP A 68 -1.99 -3.18 -2.67
N GLN A 69 -3.27 -2.79 -2.70
CA GLN A 69 -3.95 -2.42 -3.96
C GLN A 69 -3.34 -1.16 -4.60
N VAL A 70 -2.97 -0.16 -3.79
CA VAL A 70 -2.25 1.01 -4.30
C VAL A 70 -0.91 0.57 -4.92
N TRP A 71 -0.16 -0.27 -4.20
CA TRP A 71 1.14 -0.73 -4.67
C TRP A 71 1.01 -1.56 -5.96
N HIS A 72 0.06 -2.49 -6.03
CA HIS A 72 -0.23 -3.27 -7.23
C HIS A 72 -0.53 -2.38 -8.43
N LEU A 73 -1.37 -1.34 -8.25
CA LEU A 73 -1.65 -0.42 -9.35
C LEU A 73 -0.38 0.34 -9.76
N HIS A 74 0.40 0.85 -8.80
CA HIS A 74 1.62 1.61 -9.08
C HIS A 74 2.65 0.78 -9.87
N LEU A 75 2.80 -0.52 -9.57
CA LEU A 75 3.64 -1.43 -10.36
C LEU A 75 3.28 -1.47 -11.85
N THR A 76 2.03 -1.18 -12.22
CA THR A 76 1.59 -1.11 -13.63
C THR A 76 1.99 0.20 -14.34
N TYR A 77 2.30 1.26 -13.59
CA TYR A 77 2.82 2.54 -14.10
C TYR A 77 4.35 2.47 -14.12
N THR A 78 4.90 1.60 -14.96
CA THR A 78 6.29 1.14 -14.85
C THR A 78 7.33 2.25 -14.83
N LYS A 79 7.15 3.33 -15.59
CA LYS A 79 8.06 4.50 -15.57
C LYS A 79 7.99 5.24 -14.24
N SER A 80 6.78 5.63 -13.84
CA SER A 80 6.51 6.29 -12.56
C SER A 80 7.04 5.47 -11.38
N TYR A 81 6.85 4.15 -11.42
CA TYR A 81 7.31 3.26 -10.35
C TYR A 81 8.82 3.05 -10.35
N TRP A 82 9.40 2.59 -11.46
CA TRP A 82 10.80 2.16 -11.50
C TRP A 82 11.78 3.32 -11.64
N GLU A 83 11.48 4.25 -12.53
CA GLU A 83 12.38 5.36 -12.86
C GLU A 83 12.19 6.50 -11.85
N ASP A 84 10.96 7.02 -11.74
CA ASP A 84 10.70 8.23 -10.96
C ASP A 84 10.70 7.95 -9.45
N PHE A 85 9.92 6.95 -9.01
CA PHE A 85 9.77 6.67 -7.57
C PHE A 85 10.94 5.85 -7.02
N CYS A 86 11.20 4.64 -7.52
CA CYS A 86 12.28 3.80 -6.99
C CYS A 86 13.67 4.41 -7.27
N GLY A 87 13.92 4.81 -8.51
CA GLY A 87 15.19 5.40 -8.92
C GLY A 87 15.39 6.83 -8.40
N GLY A 88 14.41 7.70 -8.64
CA GLY A 88 14.51 9.12 -8.32
C GLY A 88 14.24 9.48 -6.86
N VAL A 89 13.22 8.89 -6.24
CA VAL A 89 12.81 9.22 -4.86
C VAL A 89 13.50 8.33 -3.83
N LEU A 90 13.40 7.01 -3.97
CA LEU A 90 13.93 6.06 -2.98
C LEU A 90 15.44 5.84 -3.12
N GLY A 91 15.96 5.95 -4.34
CA GLY A 91 17.36 5.65 -4.66
C GLY A 91 17.71 4.17 -4.54
N CYS A 92 16.71 3.28 -4.47
CA CYS A 92 16.90 1.83 -4.38
C CYS A 92 15.74 1.06 -5.02
N PRO A 93 15.97 -0.18 -5.47
CA PRO A 93 14.88 -1.04 -5.95
C PRO A 93 13.92 -1.42 -4.83
N PHE A 94 12.62 -1.25 -5.07
CA PHE A 94 11.56 -1.72 -4.18
C PHE A 94 10.77 -2.81 -4.91
N HIS A 95 10.84 -4.06 -4.44
CA HIS A 95 10.25 -5.21 -5.13
C HIS A 95 9.03 -5.74 -4.40
N HIS A 96 7.95 -6.00 -5.14
CA HIS A 96 6.81 -6.76 -4.65
C HIS A 96 7.08 -8.26 -4.79
N ASN A 97 6.94 -9.00 -3.68
CA ASN A 97 7.19 -10.43 -3.62
C ASN A 97 5.92 -11.16 -3.16
N PRO A 98 5.26 -11.93 -4.04
CA PRO A 98 4.07 -12.69 -3.67
C PRO A 98 4.35 -13.73 -2.58
N THR A 99 3.31 -14.08 -1.81
CA THR A 99 3.35 -15.20 -0.87
C THR A 99 3.67 -16.51 -1.60
N LYS A 100 4.47 -17.38 -0.97
CA LYS A 100 4.68 -18.75 -1.46
C LYS A 100 3.55 -19.71 -1.06
N GLY A 101 2.58 -19.23 -0.30
CA GLY A 101 1.46 -20.01 0.22
C GLY A 101 1.83 -20.96 1.36
N GLY A 102 0.80 -21.54 1.99
CA GLY A 102 0.95 -22.47 3.10
C GLY A 102 1.02 -21.79 4.47
N LYS A 103 0.96 -22.62 5.52
CA LYS A 103 0.84 -22.19 6.92
C LYS A 103 2.02 -21.33 7.38
N GLN A 104 3.25 -21.71 7.03
CA GLN A 104 4.47 -21.00 7.43
C GLN A 104 4.51 -19.57 6.87
N GLU A 105 4.11 -19.38 5.60
CA GLU A 105 4.00 -18.04 5.02
C GLU A 105 2.92 -17.22 5.73
N GLY A 106 1.78 -17.85 6.07
CA GLY A 106 0.72 -17.20 6.84
C GLY A 106 1.22 -16.66 8.19
N GLU A 107 1.86 -17.51 9.00
CA GLU A 107 2.44 -17.11 10.30
C GLU A 107 3.51 -16.01 10.16
N LYS A 108 4.32 -16.08 9.10
CA LYS A 108 5.34 -15.08 8.78
C LYS A 108 4.71 -13.71 8.46
N PHE A 109 3.73 -13.66 7.57
CA PHE A 109 3.10 -12.40 7.18
C PHE A 109 2.25 -11.80 8.31
N ASP A 110 1.64 -12.64 9.15
CA ASP A 110 0.95 -12.18 10.36
C ASP A 110 1.91 -11.45 11.32
N LYS A 111 3.08 -12.06 11.59
CA LYS A 111 4.13 -11.45 12.40
C LYS A 111 4.64 -10.14 11.79
N TRP A 112 4.96 -10.13 10.49
CA TRP A 112 5.47 -8.93 9.81
C TRP A 112 4.43 -7.81 9.75
N TYR A 113 3.15 -8.14 9.59
CA TYR A 113 2.08 -7.14 9.61
C TYR A 113 1.96 -6.48 10.98
N ASN A 114 1.96 -7.27 12.06
CA ASN A 114 1.98 -6.72 13.43
C ASN A 114 3.19 -5.82 13.70
N GLN A 115 4.38 -6.22 13.24
CA GLN A 115 5.59 -5.39 13.32
C GLN A 115 5.51 -4.12 12.46
N THR A 116 4.78 -4.16 11.34
CA THR A 116 4.52 -2.98 10.50
C THR A 116 3.64 -1.98 11.24
N LEU A 117 2.58 -2.42 11.92
CA LEU A 117 1.73 -1.56 12.74
C LEU A 117 2.50 -0.96 13.93
N GLU A 118 3.42 -1.71 14.54
CA GLU A 118 4.30 -1.21 15.60
C GLU A 118 5.27 -0.14 15.08
N SER A 119 5.93 -0.40 13.94
CA SER A 119 6.76 0.60 13.27
C SER A 119 5.97 1.85 12.91
N TYR A 120 4.73 1.70 12.43
CA TYR A 120 3.86 2.84 12.13
C TYR A 120 3.69 3.74 13.35
N ARG A 121 3.29 3.16 14.49
CA ARG A 121 3.14 3.90 15.75
C ARG A 121 4.43 4.58 16.17
N GLN A 122 5.56 3.88 16.05
CA GLN A 122 6.87 4.40 16.42
C GLN A 122 7.27 5.62 15.57
N TYR A 123 7.12 5.54 14.24
CA TYR A 123 7.62 6.57 13.34
C TYR A 123 6.66 7.74 13.12
N PHE A 124 5.33 7.51 13.24
CA PHE A 124 4.33 8.55 13.01
C PHE A 124 3.66 9.05 14.30
N GLY A 125 3.92 8.43 15.46
CA GLY A 125 3.40 8.89 16.76
C GLY A 125 1.88 8.82 16.90
N GLN A 126 1.20 8.04 16.04
CA GLN A 126 -0.25 7.90 16.02
C GLN A 126 -0.66 6.47 15.64
N GLU A 127 -1.89 6.09 15.98
CA GLU A 127 -2.45 4.84 15.48
C GLU A 127 -2.69 4.94 13.96
N PRO A 128 -2.43 3.85 13.21
CA PRO A 128 -2.82 3.80 11.82
C PRO A 128 -4.36 3.75 11.71
N PRO A 129 -4.96 4.41 10.71
CA PRO A 129 -6.41 4.47 10.57
C PRO A 129 -6.99 3.06 10.33
N ALA A 130 -7.87 2.60 11.23
CA ALA A 130 -8.34 1.21 11.27
C ALA A 130 -9.14 0.77 10.03
N ASP A 131 -9.69 1.71 9.25
CA ASP A 131 -10.36 1.44 7.97
C ASP A 131 -9.38 1.19 6.80
N LEU A 132 -8.10 1.52 6.97
CA LEU A 132 -7.02 1.25 6.01
C LEU A 132 -5.96 0.29 6.57
N TRP A 133 -5.87 0.15 7.89
CA TRP A 133 -4.96 -0.72 8.62
C TRP A 133 -5.72 -1.47 9.70
N PRO A 134 -6.55 -2.46 9.32
CA PRO A 134 -7.30 -3.23 10.29
C PRO A 134 -6.36 -4.09 11.16
N PRO A 135 -6.81 -4.56 12.33
CA PRO A 135 -6.08 -5.54 13.13
C PRO A 135 -5.71 -6.78 12.32
N ALA A 136 -4.63 -7.47 12.70
CA ALA A 136 -4.10 -8.62 11.95
C ALA A 136 -5.15 -9.73 11.77
N GLU A 137 -5.98 -9.96 12.80
CA GLU A 137 -7.05 -10.96 12.79
C GLU A 137 -8.08 -10.67 11.69
N MET A 138 -8.38 -9.38 11.46
CA MET A 138 -9.30 -8.95 10.41
C MET A 138 -8.61 -8.97 9.04
N ARG A 139 -7.35 -8.52 8.94
CA ARG A 139 -6.55 -8.51 7.72
C ARG A 139 -6.40 -9.90 7.08
N PHE A 140 -6.23 -10.94 7.90
CA PHE A 140 -6.06 -12.33 7.43
C PHE A 140 -7.31 -13.21 7.59
N SER A 141 -8.45 -12.61 7.96
CA SER A 141 -9.74 -13.31 8.03
C SER A 141 -10.25 -13.76 6.66
N LYS A 142 -11.17 -14.73 6.62
CA LYS A 142 -11.86 -15.09 5.37
C LYS A 142 -12.69 -13.93 4.78
N SER A 143 -13.15 -13.01 5.62
CA SER A 143 -13.88 -11.81 5.19
C SER A 143 -13.02 -10.80 4.44
N SER A 144 -11.69 -10.93 4.51
CA SER A 144 -10.76 -10.08 3.76
C SER A 144 -10.44 -10.61 2.35
N LEU A 145 -11.01 -11.75 1.96
CA LEU A 145 -10.85 -12.29 0.61
C LEU A 145 -11.56 -11.41 -0.42
N ILE A 146 -10.78 -10.69 -1.22
CA ILE A 146 -11.29 -9.94 -2.36
C ILE A 146 -11.47 -10.88 -3.56
N ARG A 147 -12.61 -10.77 -4.23
CA ARG A 147 -12.84 -11.35 -5.55
C ARG A 147 -13.26 -10.25 -6.51
N GLN A 148 -12.58 -10.13 -7.63
CA GLN A 148 -13.02 -9.27 -8.71
C GLN A 148 -14.21 -9.93 -9.41
N VAL A 149 -15.36 -9.25 -9.41
CA VAL A 149 -16.60 -9.71 -10.04
C VAL A 149 -17.14 -8.59 -10.91
N SER A 150 -17.56 -8.92 -12.13
CA SER A 150 -18.24 -7.95 -12.99
C SER A 150 -19.67 -7.73 -12.50
N ASN A 151 -19.90 -6.59 -11.85
CA ASN A 151 -21.23 -6.15 -11.41
C ASN A 151 -22.18 -5.78 -12.58
N ARG A 152 -21.68 -5.79 -13.83
CA ARG A 152 -22.53 -5.68 -15.04
C ARG A 152 -23.31 -6.95 -15.34
N THR A 153 -22.83 -8.09 -14.86
CA THR A 153 -23.35 -9.42 -15.23
C THR A 153 -23.68 -10.29 -14.02
N HIS A 154 -23.23 -9.91 -12.83
CA HIS A 154 -23.41 -10.67 -11.60
C HIS A 154 -23.87 -9.75 -10.47
N TRP A 155 -24.60 -10.34 -9.53
CA TRP A 155 -24.99 -9.72 -8.27
C TRP A 155 -24.19 -10.35 -7.12
N VAL A 156 -23.64 -9.54 -6.23
CA VAL A 156 -23.01 -10.01 -5.00
C VAL A 156 -24.06 -9.99 -3.88
N VAL A 157 -24.41 -11.16 -3.35
CA VAL A 157 -25.36 -11.30 -2.24
C VAL A 157 -24.56 -11.58 -0.96
N ARG A 158 -24.85 -10.83 0.11
CA ARG A 158 -24.24 -10.99 1.44
C ARG A 158 -25.16 -11.74 2.39
#